data_AF-A0A7K1SR69-F1
#
_entry.id   AF-A0A7K1SR69-F1
#
_cell.length_a   1.000
_cell.length_b   1.000
_cell.length_c   1.000
_cell.angle_alpha   90.00
_cell.angle_beta   90.00
_cell.angle_gamma   90.00
#
_symmetry.space_group_name_H-M   'P 1'
#
loop_
_entity.id
_entity.type
_entity.pdbx_description
1 polymer ?
#
loop_
_entity_poly.entity_id
_entity_poly.type
_entity_poly.pdbx_seq_one_letter_code
_entity_poly.pdbx_strand_id
1 'polypeptide(L)'
;MRLLPQTDLTGLLSQTDAQLDQLIQPPVATPPADGRLAELLKRLPAIDRQLACIGVTRHDLWLDYRGEQPDGYQYTQFCHHYRQWRQTQQLSMHFEHKAGDKVFVDFAGKRLSLVDQLSGEVKPVEFFLAVLGCSQLTYAQAVASQRTEDFIEALQNALRYFGGVPAAIVRQRPTVR
;
A
#
# COMPACT_ATOMS: atom_id res chain seq x y z
N MET A 1 28.82 16.40 -32.26
CA MET A 1 28.15 15.17 -31.80
C MET A 1 29.23 14.15 -31.43
N ARG A 2 29.47 13.90 -30.14
CA ARG A 2 30.33 12.78 -29.71
C ARG A 2 29.50 11.51 -29.75
N LEU A 3 29.88 10.55 -30.59
CA LEU A 3 29.31 9.21 -30.61
C LEU A 3 29.68 8.54 -29.28
N LEU A 4 28.69 8.06 -28.53
CA LEU A 4 28.95 7.18 -27.39
C LEU A 4 29.62 5.91 -27.92
N PRO A 5 30.65 5.36 -27.24
CA PRO A 5 31.24 4.10 -27.63
C PRO A 5 30.16 3.02 -27.60
N GLN A 6 30.00 2.29 -28.72
CA GLN A 6 29.11 1.14 -28.75
C GLN A 6 29.58 0.15 -27.69
N THR A 7 28.78 -0.01 -26.64
CA THR A 7 29.09 -0.92 -25.56
C THR A 7 28.85 -2.33 -26.09
N ASP A 8 29.92 -3.10 -26.29
CA ASP A 8 29.83 -4.48 -26.73
C ASP A 8 29.22 -5.33 -25.61
N LEU A 9 27.93 -5.65 -25.77
CA LEU A 9 27.14 -6.44 -24.82
C LEU A 9 27.21 -7.95 -25.10
N THR A 10 27.97 -8.38 -26.12
CA THR A 10 28.03 -9.79 -26.54
C THR A 10 28.52 -10.69 -25.41
N GLY A 11 29.43 -10.19 -24.56
CA GLY A 11 29.92 -10.89 -23.38
C GLY A 11 28.97 -10.94 -22.17
N LEU A 12 27.92 -10.12 -22.16
CA LEU A 12 26.84 -10.17 -21.17
C LEU A 12 25.71 -11.10 -21.64
N LEU A 13 25.41 -11.10 -22.94
CA LEU A 13 24.39 -11.94 -23.55
C LEU A 13 24.73 -13.44 -23.55
N SER A 14 26.00 -13.78 -23.38
CA SER A 14 26.48 -15.17 -23.26
C SER A 14 26.47 -15.70 -21.83
N GLN A 15 26.16 -14.86 -20.84
CA GLN A 15 26.09 -15.26 -19.44
C GLN A 15 24.72 -15.86 -19.11
N THR A 16 24.73 -16.82 -18.18
CA THR A 16 23.50 -17.33 -17.59
C THR A 16 22.85 -16.29 -16.68
N ASP A 17 21.53 -16.36 -16.49
CA ASP A 17 20.79 -15.44 -15.61
C ASP A 17 21.42 -15.35 -14.20
N ALA A 18 21.92 -16.47 -13.67
CA ALA A 18 22.58 -16.50 -12.36
C ALA A 18 23.90 -15.72 -12.31
N GLN A 19 24.66 -15.69 -13.41
CA GLN A 19 25.92 -14.94 -13.51
C GLN A 19 25.66 -13.45 -13.71
N LEU A 20 24.62 -13.12 -14.48
CA LEU A 20 24.20 -11.74 -14.68
C LEU A 20 23.68 -11.11 -13.39
N ASP A 21 22.91 -11.87 -12.61
CA ASP A 21 22.37 -11.41 -11.31
C ASP A 21 23.51 -11.10 -10.32
N GLN A 22 24.59 -11.89 -10.31
CA GLN A 22 25.78 -11.60 -9.48
C GLN A 22 26.51 -10.30 -9.84
N LEU A 23 26.44 -9.84 -11.09
CA LEU A 23 27.07 -8.58 -11.52
C LEU A 23 26.21 -7.36 -11.18
N ILE A 24 24.89 -7.53 -11.10
CA ILE A 24 23.92 -6.47 -10.86
C ILE A 24 23.71 -6.26 -9.35
N GLN A 25 23.76 -7.33 -8.57
CA GLN A 25 23.53 -7.27 -7.12
C GLN A 25 24.75 -6.64 -6.41
N PRO A 26 24.56 -5.62 -5.55
CA PRO A 26 25.64 -5.16 -4.68
C PRO A 26 26.09 -6.31 -3.76
N PRO A 27 27.37 -6.35 -3.34
CA PRO A 27 27.82 -7.37 -2.39
C PRO A 27 26.93 -7.31 -1.16
N VAL A 28 26.20 -8.38 -0.90
CA VAL A 28 25.36 -8.52 0.29
C VAL A 28 26.32 -8.45 1.47
N ALA A 29 26.30 -7.34 2.21
CA ALA A 29 27.02 -7.26 3.47
C ALA A 29 26.54 -8.41 4.34
N THR A 30 27.41 -9.39 4.59
CA THR A 30 27.10 -10.49 5.49
C THR A 30 26.86 -9.88 6.86
N PRO A 31 25.63 -9.97 7.41
CA PRO A 31 25.38 -9.47 8.74
C PRO A 31 26.32 -10.22 9.72
N PRO A 32 26.79 -9.57 10.79
CA PRO A 32 27.52 -10.26 11.85
C PRO A 32 26.74 -11.51 12.27
N ALA A 33 27.44 -12.61 12.55
CA ALA A 33 26.85 -13.91 12.95
C ALA A 33 26.15 -13.88 14.32
N ASP A 34 25.69 -12.71 14.75
CA ASP A 34 24.87 -12.50 15.92
C ASP A 34 23.44 -12.93 15.57
N GLY A 35 22.95 -14.00 16.22
CA GLY A 35 21.58 -14.52 16.03
C GLY A 35 20.44 -13.53 16.28
N ARG A 36 20.75 -12.27 16.63
CA ARG A 36 19.84 -11.13 16.79
C ARG A 36 19.00 -10.90 15.54
N LEU A 37 19.59 -11.02 14.34
CA LEU A 37 18.82 -10.86 13.09
C LEU A 37 17.80 -11.98 12.93
N ALA A 38 18.18 -13.22 13.18
CA ALA A 38 17.27 -14.37 13.09
C ALA A 38 16.10 -14.24 14.06
N GLU A 39 16.36 -13.76 15.27
CA GLU A 39 15.31 -13.53 16.27
C GLU A 39 14.38 -12.37 15.90
N LEU A 40 14.93 -11.26 15.39
CA LEU A 40 14.12 -10.16 14.86
C LEU A 40 13.21 -10.65 13.72
N LEU A 41 13.76 -11.38 12.75
CA LEU A 41 13.02 -11.88 11.57
C LEU A 41 11.81 -12.75 11.96
N LYS A 42 11.91 -13.56 13.02
CA LYS A 42 10.78 -14.36 13.54
C LYS A 42 9.62 -13.50 14.06
N ARG A 43 9.92 -12.31 14.56
CA ARG A 43 8.97 -11.37 15.16
C ARG A 43 8.33 -10.43 14.15
N LEU A 44 9.00 -10.18 13.02
CA LEU A 44 8.53 -9.25 11.98
C LEU A 44 7.11 -9.55 11.46
N PRO A 45 6.65 -10.81 11.29
CA PRO A 45 5.26 -11.08 10.90
C PRO A 45 4.21 -10.55 11.89
N ALA A 46 4.48 -10.65 13.19
CA ALA A 46 3.56 -10.13 14.23
C ALA A 46 3.58 -8.60 14.27
N ILE A 47 4.78 -8.01 14.16
CA ILE A 47 4.99 -6.56 14.06
C ILE A 47 4.24 -5.99 12.85
N ASP A 48 4.31 -6.64 11.69
CA ASP A 48 3.62 -6.18 10.48
C ASP A 48 2.08 -6.20 10.62
N ARG A 49 1.53 -7.20 11.31
CA ARG A 49 0.10 -7.24 11.64
C ARG A 49 -0.30 -6.09 12.56
N GLN A 50 0.50 -5.79 13.57
CA GLN A 50 0.23 -4.67 14.48
C GLN A 50 0.36 -3.31 13.79
N LEU A 51 1.30 -3.15 12.85
CA LEU A 51 1.43 -1.93 12.03
C LEU A 51 0.23 -1.69 11.11
N ALA A 52 -0.60 -2.70 10.84
CA ALA A 52 -1.84 -2.52 10.12
C ALA A 52 -2.97 -1.95 10.99
N CYS A 53 -2.82 -1.94 12.32
CA CYS A 53 -3.78 -1.36 13.25
C CYS A 53 -3.69 0.17 13.25
N ILE A 54 -4.84 0.83 13.38
CA ILE A 54 -4.94 2.29 13.39
C ILE A 54 -4.18 2.85 14.61
N GLY A 55 -3.29 3.82 14.37
CA GLY A 55 -2.59 4.55 15.42
C GLY A 55 -1.31 3.88 15.92
N VAL A 56 -0.98 2.67 15.46
CA VAL A 56 0.27 2.00 15.83
C VAL A 56 1.42 2.51 14.97
N THR A 57 2.52 2.92 15.60
CA THR A 57 3.72 3.36 14.88
C THR A 57 4.86 2.35 14.97
N ARG A 58 5.81 2.43 14.03
CA ARG A 58 7.06 1.65 14.08
C ARG A 58 7.89 1.95 15.33
N HIS A 59 7.75 3.14 15.89
CA HIS A 59 8.46 3.53 17.10
C HIS A 59 7.91 2.81 18.32
N ASP A 60 6.58 2.71 18.45
CA ASP A 60 5.93 2.00 19.55
C ASP A 60 6.35 0.53 19.59
N LEU A 61 6.29 -0.15 18.44
CA LEU A 61 6.70 -1.55 18.34
C LEU A 61 8.20 -1.77 18.54
N TRP A 62 9.01 -0.77 18.23
CA TRP A 62 10.43 -0.82 18.55
C TRP A 62 10.70 -0.68 20.06
N LEU A 63 9.93 0.14 20.77
CA LEU A 63 10.01 0.23 22.23
C LEU A 63 9.67 -1.12 22.88
N ASP A 64 8.60 -1.78 22.43
CA ASP A 64 8.22 -3.11 22.89
C ASP A 64 9.33 -4.14 22.64
N TYR A 65 9.88 -4.13 21.41
CA TYR A 65 11.02 -4.98 21.04
C TYR A 65 12.26 -4.74 21.94
N ARG A 66 12.56 -3.48 22.26
CA ARG A 66 13.69 -3.10 23.15
C ARG A 66 13.44 -3.49 24.60
N GLY A 67 12.19 -3.46 25.06
CA GLY A 67 11.80 -3.91 26.40
C GLY A 67 12.07 -5.40 26.61
N GLU A 68 11.83 -6.21 25.57
CA GLU A 68 12.09 -7.65 25.61
C GLU A 68 13.55 -8.01 25.27
N GLN A 69 14.23 -7.19 24.46
CA GLN A 69 15.62 -7.39 24.04
C GLN A 69 16.46 -6.14 24.29
N PRO A 70 17.02 -5.99 25.51
CA PRO A 70 17.89 -4.86 25.85
C PRO A 70 19.13 -4.72 24.97
N ASP A 71 19.65 -5.84 24.45
CA ASP A 71 20.80 -5.90 23.52
C ASP A 71 20.39 -5.94 22.04
N GLY A 72 19.10 -5.73 21.77
CA GLY A 72 18.51 -5.72 20.43
C GLY A 72 18.86 -4.48 19.62
N TYR A 73 18.47 -4.50 18.35
CA TYR A 73 18.71 -3.42 17.39
C TYR A 73 18.13 -2.07 17.82
N GLN A 74 18.90 -1.00 17.60
CA GLN A 74 18.41 0.36 17.76
C GLN A 74 17.46 0.74 16.63
N TYR A 75 16.66 1.80 16.84
CA TYR A 75 15.52 2.14 15.98
C TYR A 75 15.84 2.19 14.48
N THR A 76 16.98 2.79 14.11
CA THR A 76 17.43 2.89 12.71
C THR A 76 17.67 1.52 12.08
N GLN A 77 18.35 0.61 12.79
CA GLN A 77 18.65 -0.75 12.33
C GLN A 77 17.39 -1.62 12.29
N PHE A 78 16.52 -1.50 13.30
CA PHE A 78 15.20 -2.13 13.31
C PHE A 78 14.40 -1.74 12.07
N CYS A 79 14.31 -0.44 11.78
CA CYS A 79 13.62 0.06 10.59
C CYS A 79 14.25 -0.41 9.28
N HIS A 80 15.57 -0.55 9.22
CA HIS A 80 16.28 -1.08 8.05
C HIS A 80 15.92 -2.54 7.78
N HIS A 81 16.06 -3.41 8.79
CA HIS A 81 15.74 -4.83 8.67
C HIS A 81 14.25 -5.08 8.40
N TYR A 82 13.36 -4.33 9.05
CA TYR A 82 11.93 -4.41 8.74
C TYR A 82 11.63 -4.04 7.28
N ARG A 83 12.24 -2.98 6.73
CA ARG A 83 12.05 -2.61 5.32
C ARG A 83 12.54 -3.69 4.36
N GLN A 84 13.74 -4.23 4.59
CA GLN A 84 14.28 -5.31 3.76
C GLN A 84 13.37 -6.54 3.78
N TRP A 85 12.98 -6.99 4.98
CA TRP A 85 12.05 -8.10 5.11
C TRP A 85 10.72 -7.79 4.41
N ARG A 86 10.12 -6.62 4.62
CA ARG A 86 8.84 -6.26 4.02
C ARG A 86 8.88 -6.20 2.49
N GLN A 87 10.02 -5.89 1.88
CA GLN A 87 10.20 -5.96 0.42
C GLN A 87 10.14 -7.40 -0.08
N THR A 88 10.69 -8.37 0.67
CA THR A 88 10.60 -9.81 0.33
C THR A 88 9.18 -10.36 0.44
N GLN A 89 8.31 -9.70 1.23
CA GLN A 89 6.93 -10.14 1.44
C GLN A 89 5.92 -9.49 0.47
N GLN A 90 6.32 -8.42 -0.24
CA GLN A 90 5.42 -7.70 -1.15
C GLN A 90 5.37 -8.40 -2.52
N LEU A 91 4.37 -9.26 -2.70
CA LEU A 91 3.94 -9.70 -4.02
C LEU A 91 3.17 -8.55 -4.68
N SER A 92 3.86 -7.74 -5.51
CA SER A 92 3.19 -6.77 -6.36
C SER A 92 2.70 -7.45 -7.64
N MET A 93 1.38 -7.51 -7.83
CA MET A 93 0.79 -7.89 -9.11
C MET A 93 0.56 -6.62 -9.94
N HIS A 94 1.13 -6.55 -11.14
CA HIS A 94 0.82 -5.48 -12.08
C HIS A 94 -0.54 -5.77 -12.73
N PHE A 95 -1.52 -4.91 -12.51
CA PHE A 95 -2.82 -4.98 -13.17
C PHE A 95 -2.86 -3.98 -14.32
N GLU A 96 -3.06 -4.48 -15.53
CA GLU A 96 -3.38 -3.62 -16.67
C GLU A 96 -4.86 -3.24 -16.60
N HIS A 97 -5.15 -1.94 -16.60
CA HIS A 97 -6.51 -1.42 -16.58
C HIS A 97 -6.86 -0.80 -17.93
N LYS A 98 -7.78 -1.44 -18.67
CA LYS A 98 -8.36 -0.86 -19.88
C LYS A 98 -9.30 0.30 -19.52
N ALA A 99 -9.24 1.39 -20.27
CA ALA A 99 -10.12 2.54 -20.08
C ALA A 99 -11.61 2.12 -20.19
N GLY A 100 -12.43 2.58 -19.24
CA GLY A 100 -13.85 2.23 -19.17
C GLY A 100 -14.17 0.80 -18.76
N ASP A 101 -13.19 -0.03 -18.41
CA ASP A 101 -13.45 -1.42 -18.01
C ASP A 101 -14.09 -1.50 -16.62
N LYS A 102 -13.42 -0.95 -15.61
CA LYS A 102 -13.83 -1.05 -14.20
C LYS A 102 -13.79 0.27 -13.48
N VAL A 103 -14.83 0.52 -12.68
CA VAL A 103 -14.79 1.47 -11.57
C VAL A 103 -14.79 0.70 -10.26
N PHE A 104 -13.94 1.12 -9.33
CA PHE A 104 -13.90 0.60 -7.97
C PHE A 104 -14.64 1.56 -7.05
N VAL A 105 -15.58 1.04 -6.26
CA VAL A 105 -16.38 1.85 -5.33
C VAL A 105 -16.24 1.33 -3.90
N ASP A 106 -16.18 2.24 -2.93
CA ASP A 106 -16.12 1.92 -1.50
C ASP A 106 -16.66 3.05 -0.62
N PHE A 107 -16.91 2.75 0.65
CA PHE A 107 -17.13 3.73 1.70
C PHE A 107 -15.91 3.83 2.61
N ALA A 108 -15.50 5.04 2.96
CA ALA A 108 -14.41 5.24 3.91
C ALA A 108 -14.75 4.60 5.27
N GLY A 109 -13.84 3.80 5.82
CA GLY A 109 -14.12 3.00 7.02
C GLY A 109 -14.33 3.82 8.31
N LYS A 110 -13.78 5.04 8.40
CA LYS A 110 -14.01 5.92 9.54
C LYS A 110 -15.13 6.91 9.21
N ARG A 111 -16.23 6.86 9.97
CA ARG A 111 -17.31 7.85 9.89
C ARG A 111 -16.77 9.25 10.09
N LEU A 112 -17.11 10.13 9.17
CA LEU A 112 -16.85 11.56 9.26
C LEU A 112 -18.09 12.26 9.83
N SER A 113 -17.98 13.56 10.11
CA SER A 113 -19.11 14.36 10.56
C SER A 113 -19.08 15.73 9.91
N LEU A 114 -20.26 16.21 9.51
CA LEU A 114 -20.46 17.59 9.07
C LEU A 114 -20.96 18.40 10.27
N VAL A 115 -20.40 19.59 10.46
CA VAL A 115 -20.83 20.51 11.51
C VAL A 115 -21.57 21.66 10.85
N ASP A 116 -22.81 21.86 11.25
CA ASP A 116 -23.57 23.05 10.87
C ASP A 116 -22.97 24.26 11.59
N GLN A 117 -22.50 25.26 10.82
CA GLN A 117 -21.81 26.42 11.38
C GLN A 117 -22.73 27.36 12.18
N LEU A 118 -24.04 27.32 11.92
CA LEU A 118 -25.01 28.20 12.56
C LEU A 118 -25.60 27.56 13.82
N SER A 119 -25.98 26.29 13.75
CA SER A 119 -26.60 25.57 14.87
C SER A 119 -25.61 24.84 15.76
N GLY A 120 -24.39 24.57 15.28
CA GLY A 120 -23.41 23.72 15.95
C GLY A 120 -23.76 22.23 15.89
N GLU A 121 -24.83 21.84 15.18
CA GLU A 121 -25.28 20.47 15.09
C GLU A 121 -24.25 19.61 14.34
N VAL A 122 -23.85 18.48 14.95
CA VAL A 122 -22.91 17.53 14.37
C VAL A 122 -23.66 16.38 13.74
N LYS A 123 -23.59 16.26 12.41
CA LYS A 123 -24.26 15.22 11.63
C LYS A 123 -23.25 14.17 11.17
N PRO A 124 -23.37 12.90 11.60
CA PRO A 124 -22.52 11.84 11.09
C PRO A 124 -22.81 11.61 9.61
N VAL A 125 -21.77 11.38 8.83
CA VAL A 125 -21.86 11.09 7.40
C VAL A 125 -20.94 9.94 7.02
N GLU A 126 -21.29 9.28 5.92
CA GLU A 126 -20.50 8.27 5.25
C GLU A 126 -19.82 8.89 4.03
N PHE A 127 -18.59 8.49 3.73
CA PHE A 127 -17.84 9.07 2.62
C PHE A 127 -17.72 8.06 1.49
N PHE A 128 -18.49 8.25 0.42
CA PHE A 128 -18.48 7.42 -0.77
C PHE A 128 -17.30 7.79 -1.68
N LEU A 129 -16.62 6.78 -2.23
CA LEU A 129 -15.51 6.91 -3.16
C LEU A 129 -15.75 6.05 -4.40
N ALA A 130 -15.43 6.59 -5.58
CA ALA A 130 -15.41 5.86 -6.84
C ALA A 130 -14.17 6.21 -7.66
N VAL A 131 -13.44 5.21 -8.16
CA VAL A 131 -12.17 5.40 -8.89
C VAL A 131 -12.14 4.57 -10.17
N LEU A 132 -11.84 5.20 -11.31
CA LEU A 132 -11.60 4.49 -12.58
C LEU A 132 -10.23 3.82 -12.56
N GLY A 133 -10.15 2.51 -12.81
CA GLY A 133 -8.88 1.76 -12.70
C GLY A 133 -7.78 2.23 -13.66
N CYS A 134 -8.14 2.69 -14.86
CA CYS A 134 -7.18 3.10 -15.89
C CYS A 134 -6.63 4.51 -15.62
N SER A 135 -7.51 5.51 -15.53
CA SER A 135 -7.13 6.92 -15.40
C SER A 135 -6.90 7.37 -13.96
N GLN A 136 -7.30 6.56 -12.97
CA GLN A 136 -7.35 6.93 -11.55
C GLN A 136 -8.23 8.16 -11.27
N LEU A 137 -9.10 8.53 -12.22
CA LEU A 137 -10.06 9.61 -12.02
C LEU A 137 -11.00 9.23 -10.87
N THR A 138 -11.02 10.09 -9.86
CA THR A 138 -11.64 9.82 -8.56
C THR A 138 -12.80 10.76 -8.30
N TYR A 139 -13.92 10.18 -7.86
CA TYR A 139 -15.09 10.88 -7.38
C TYR A 139 -15.27 10.58 -5.89
N ALA A 140 -15.68 11.60 -5.12
CA ALA A 140 -15.91 11.50 -3.70
C ALA A 140 -17.16 12.29 -3.29
N GLN A 141 -18.01 11.73 -2.43
CA GLN A 141 -19.23 12.37 -1.95
C GLN A 141 -19.51 11.99 -0.50
N ALA A 142 -19.88 12.97 0.33
CA ALA A 142 -20.47 12.71 1.64
C ALA A 142 -21.96 12.40 1.48
N VAL A 143 -22.41 11.30 2.07
CA VAL A 143 -23.82 10.87 2.08
C VAL A 143 -24.30 10.59 3.49
N ALA A 144 -25.62 10.57 3.68
CA ALA A 144 -26.21 10.40 5.00
C ALA A 144 -25.98 8.99 5.58
N SER A 145 -26.01 7.95 4.74
CA SER A 145 -25.80 6.57 5.20
C SER A 145 -25.24 5.63 4.10
N GLN A 146 -24.94 4.38 4.46
CA GLN A 146 -24.54 3.32 3.52
C GLN A 146 -25.74 2.50 3.01
N ARG A 147 -26.97 3.00 3.16
CA ARG A 147 -28.16 2.33 2.66
C ARG A 147 -28.18 2.34 1.14
N THR A 148 -28.97 1.44 0.57
CA THR A 148 -29.05 1.23 -0.88
C THR A 148 -29.42 2.50 -1.62
N GLU A 149 -30.32 3.32 -1.07
CA GLU A 149 -30.79 4.56 -1.68
C GLU A 149 -29.64 5.57 -1.83
N ASP A 150 -28.94 5.84 -0.71
CA ASP A 150 -27.80 6.75 -0.68
C ASP A 150 -26.64 6.24 -1.56
N PHE A 151 -26.42 4.92 -1.58
CA PHE A 151 -25.41 4.30 -2.45
C PHE A 151 -25.74 4.47 -3.94
N ILE A 152 -26.99 4.22 -4.34
CA ILE A 152 -27.42 4.38 -5.73
C ILE A 152 -27.31 5.85 -6.15
N GLU A 153 -27.71 6.78 -5.30
CA GLU A 153 -27.59 8.22 -5.60
C GLU A 153 -26.14 8.63 -5.81
N ALA A 154 -25.24 8.26 -4.89
CA ALA A 154 -23.83 8.57 -5.01
C ALA A 154 -23.19 7.95 -6.26
N LEU A 155 -23.57 6.71 -6.59
CA LEU A 155 -23.10 6.03 -7.78
C LEU A 155 -23.60 6.73 -9.07
N GLN A 156 -24.86 7.16 -9.12
CA GLN A 156 -25.37 7.92 -10.25
C GLN A 156 -24.59 9.23 -10.44
N ASN A 157 -24.31 9.95 -9.35
CA ASN A 157 -23.52 11.17 -9.39
C ASN A 157 -22.09 10.91 -9.86
N ALA A 158 -21.47 9.83 -9.43
CA ALA A 158 -20.15 9.40 -9.90
C ALA A 158 -20.13 9.12 -11.40
N LEU A 159 -21.11 8.36 -11.92
CA LEU A 159 -21.20 8.06 -13.36
C LEU A 159 -21.44 9.33 -14.20
N ARG A 160 -22.26 10.27 -13.71
CA ARG A 160 -22.43 11.59 -14.33
C ARG A 160 -21.12 12.38 -14.34
N TYR A 161 -20.39 12.39 -13.23
CA TYR A 161 -19.08 13.04 -13.12
C TYR A 161 -18.06 12.46 -14.11
N PHE A 162 -18.03 11.14 -14.28
CA PHE A 162 -17.15 10.48 -15.26
C PHE A 162 -17.58 10.72 -16.71
N GLY A 163 -18.84 11.14 -16.96
CA GLY A 163 -19.37 11.33 -18.30
C GLY A 163 -19.58 10.03 -19.09
N GLY A 164 -19.66 8.88 -18.40
CA GLY A 164 -19.78 7.57 -19.04
C GLY A 164 -20.07 6.44 -18.06
N VAL A 165 -20.33 5.25 -18.60
CA VAL A 165 -20.66 4.05 -17.82
C VAL A 165 -19.58 2.99 -18.05
N PRO A 166 -18.78 2.63 -17.02
CA PRO A 166 -17.83 1.53 -17.11
C PRO A 166 -18.51 0.18 -17.34
N ALA A 167 -17.80 -0.79 -17.91
CA ALA A 167 -18.34 -2.13 -18.16
C ALA A 167 -18.66 -2.89 -16.86
N ALA A 168 -17.93 -2.62 -15.77
CA ALA A 168 -18.16 -3.23 -14.47
C ALA A 168 -17.98 -2.23 -13.31
N ILE A 169 -18.81 -2.41 -12.29
CA ILE A 169 -18.74 -1.69 -11.02
C ILE A 169 -18.31 -2.70 -9.96
N VAL A 170 -17.12 -2.50 -9.41
CA VAL A 170 -16.51 -3.41 -8.46
C VAL A 170 -16.55 -2.76 -7.08
N ARG A 171 -17.33 -3.34 -6.18
CA ARG A 171 -17.27 -2.94 -4.77
C ARG A 171 -16.01 -3.52 -4.14
N GLN A 172 -15.17 -2.68 -3.55
CA GLN A 172 -14.10 -3.19 -2.69
C GLN A 172 -14.73 -3.75 -1.41
N ARG A 173 -14.49 -5.03 -1.14
CA ARG A 173 -14.72 -5.57 0.20
C ARG A 173 -13.43 -5.37 0.99
N PRO A 174 -13.48 -4.89 2.24
CA PRO A 174 -12.35 -5.08 3.13
C PRO A 174 -12.12 -6.59 3.23
N THR A 175 -10.95 -7.05 2.79
CA THR A 175 -10.51 -8.41 3.10
C THR A 175 -10.48 -8.51 4.62
N VAL A 176 -11.39 -9.31 5.19
CA VAL A 176 -11.29 -9.70 6.61
C VAL A 176 -9.95 -10.42 6.73
N ARG A 177 -8.99 -9.78 7.39
CA ARG A 177 -7.71 -10.38 7.78
C ARG A 177 -7.85 -11.00 9.15
#